data_AF-A0A1Q7WXH0-F1
#
_entry.id   AF-A0A1Q7WXH0-F1
#
_cell.length_a   1.000
_cell.length_b   1.000
_cell.length_c   1.000
_cell.angle_alpha   90.00
_cell.angle_beta   90.00
_cell.angle_gamma   90.00
#
_symmetry.space_group_name_H-M   'P 1'
#
loop_
_entity.id
_entity.type
_entity.pdbx_description
1 polymer ?
#
loop_
_entity_poly.entity_id
_entity_poly.type
_entity_poly.pdbx_seq_one_letter_code
_entity_poly.pdbx_strand_id
1 'polypeptide(L)'
;MGKRTERNTESRRDEPYTLRAAFRPVEASSRKAMIERTVPFIGANLCQELWEPGVYGGVVALRMLAQTFHTQVPEHLATHLFYFALPLGLRHKVDAQLFLREGNQSEAAGLIEQQARLLGQAQYAGVQHTWSSVATLIEQVATLEERLIAICKSW
;
A
#
# COMPACT_ATOMS: atom_id res chain seq x y z
N MET A 1 42.65 -15.64 -26.22
CA MET A 1 42.78 -14.35 -25.48
C MET A 1 41.62 -13.46 -25.91
N GLY A 2 40.61 -13.23 -25.06
CA GLY A 2 39.39 -12.52 -25.49
C GLY A 2 38.28 -12.51 -24.42
N LYS A 3 38.51 -11.68 -23.40
CA LYS A 3 37.61 -11.08 -22.39
C LYS A 3 36.32 -11.83 -22.01
N ARG A 4 36.38 -12.41 -20.80
CA ARG A 4 35.24 -12.81 -19.96
C ARG A 4 34.44 -11.56 -19.59
N THR A 5 33.20 -11.49 -20.00
CA THR A 5 32.26 -10.41 -19.63
C THR A 5 31.95 -10.54 -18.14
N GLU A 6 32.55 -9.67 -17.33
CA GLU A 6 32.21 -9.51 -15.92
C GLU A 6 30.80 -8.93 -15.83
N ARG A 7 29.91 -9.68 -15.18
CA ARG A 7 28.59 -9.19 -14.77
C ARG A 7 28.81 -8.19 -13.64
N ASN A 8 28.49 -6.92 -13.90
CA ASN A 8 28.39 -5.88 -12.87
C ASN A 8 27.31 -6.27 -11.86
N THR A 9 27.71 -6.90 -10.77
CA THR A 9 26.91 -6.98 -9.55
C THR A 9 27.13 -5.66 -8.81
N GLU A 10 26.27 -4.68 -9.07
CA GLU A 10 26.25 -3.42 -8.34
C GLU A 10 25.86 -3.67 -6.89
N SER A 11 26.88 -3.86 -6.04
CA SER A 11 26.75 -3.97 -4.61
C SER A 11 26.39 -2.60 -4.04
N ARG A 12 25.09 -2.32 -3.94
CA ARG A 12 24.52 -1.14 -3.27
C ARG A 12 24.68 -1.24 -1.74
N ARG A 13 25.88 -1.54 -1.24
CA ARG A 13 26.17 -1.78 0.19
C ARG A 13 27.18 -0.82 0.83
N ASP A 14 27.82 0.05 0.06
CA ASP A 14 28.93 0.90 0.56
C ASP A 14 28.68 2.42 0.47
N GLU A 15 27.45 2.87 0.18
CA GLU A 15 27.14 4.30 0.25
C GLU A 15 26.94 4.74 1.72
N PRO A 16 27.64 5.79 2.20
CA PRO A 16 27.45 6.28 3.55
C PRO A 16 26.03 6.81 3.74
N TYR A 17 25.36 6.33 4.78
CA TYR A 17 24.05 6.83 5.17
C TYR A 17 24.14 8.32 5.55
N THR A 18 23.42 9.18 4.82
CA THR A 18 23.31 10.60 5.17
C THR A 18 22.14 10.80 6.11
N LEU A 19 22.41 10.97 7.41
CA LEU A 19 21.40 11.40 8.37
C LEU A 19 21.00 12.85 8.05
N ARG A 20 19.75 13.06 7.63
CA ARG A 20 19.18 14.41 7.53
C ARG A 20 18.85 14.91 8.93
N ALA A 21 19.49 15.99 9.36
CA ALA A 21 19.29 16.63 10.65
C ALA A 21 19.05 18.14 10.47
N ALA A 22 18.83 18.88 11.58
CA ALA A 22 18.57 20.32 11.58
C ALA A 22 17.27 20.76 10.88
N PHE A 23 16.24 19.92 10.92
CA PHE A 23 14.88 20.36 10.56
C PHE A 23 14.46 21.51 11.47
N ARG A 24 14.09 22.64 10.85
CA ARG A 24 13.55 23.81 11.55
C ARG A 24 12.16 24.11 11.00
N PRO A 25 11.20 24.52 11.84
CA PRO A 25 9.90 24.97 11.35
C PRO A 25 10.10 26.18 10.44
N VAL A 26 9.55 26.12 9.22
CA VAL A 26 9.62 27.21 8.24
C VAL A 26 8.32 28.03 8.22
N GLU A 27 7.20 27.39 8.57
CA GLU A 27 5.87 27.99 8.61
C GLU A 27 5.04 27.33 9.72
N ALA A 28 4.22 28.11 10.42
CA ALA A 28 3.19 27.58 11.30
C ALA A 28 1.88 27.44 10.49
N SER A 29 1.58 26.22 10.03
CA SER A 29 0.34 25.93 9.31
C SER A 29 -0.63 25.12 10.19
N SER A 30 -1.93 25.40 10.08
CA SER A 30 -2.93 24.54 10.71
C SER A 30 -2.94 23.16 10.04
N ARG A 31 -3.34 22.13 10.78
CA ARG A 31 -3.50 20.77 10.22
C ARG A 31 -4.41 20.75 9.00
N LYS A 32 -5.52 21.49 9.05
CA LYS A 32 -6.45 21.64 7.94
C LYS A 32 -5.76 22.21 6.68
N ALA A 33 -4.99 23.29 6.83
CA ALA A 33 -4.25 23.88 5.72
C ALA A 33 -3.20 22.91 5.13
N MET A 34 -2.55 22.10 5.97
CA MET A 34 -1.62 21.07 5.49
C MET A 34 -2.34 19.98 4.69
N ILE A 35 -3.51 19.53 5.15
CA ILE A 35 -4.32 18.52 4.45
C ILE A 35 -4.78 19.07 3.10
N GLU A 36 -5.34 20.27 3.07
CA GLU A 36 -5.78 20.94 1.84
C GLU A 36 -4.65 21.08 0.82
N ARG A 37 -3.42 21.41 1.28
CA ARG A 37 -2.23 21.45 0.41
C ARG A 37 -1.80 20.07 -0.09
N THR A 38 -2.05 19.01 0.66
CA THR A 38 -1.55 17.66 0.36
C THR A 38 -2.47 16.90 -0.59
N VAL A 39 -3.79 17.05 -0.44
CA VAL A 39 -4.80 16.27 -1.18
C VAL A 39 -4.59 16.27 -2.71
N PRO A 40 -4.30 17.42 -3.38
CA PRO A 40 -4.09 17.44 -4.83
C PRO A 40 -2.93 16.55 -5.31
N PHE A 41 -1.95 16.26 -4.45
CA PHE A 41 -0.81 15.41 -4.81
C PHE A 41 -1.10 13.92 -4.66
N ILE A 42 -2.17 13.54 -3.96
CA ILE A 42 -2.50 12.14 -3.68
C ILE A 42 -2.85 11.40 -4.97
N GLY A 43 -3.68 11.99 -5.84
CA GLY A 43 -4.09 11.38 -7.11
C GLY A 43 -2.89 11.04 -8.00
N ALA A 44 -1.97 11.99 -8.16
CA ALA A 44 -0.74 11.79 -8.92
C ALA A 44 0.11 10.66 -8.36
N ASN A 45 0.27 10.60 -7.03
CA ASN A 45 1.06 9.55 -6.37
C ASN A 45 0.39 8.16 -6.45
N LEU A 46 -0.93 8.08 -6.33
CA LEU A 46 -1.67 6.81 -6.44
C LEU A 46 -1.67 6.25 -7.86
N CYS A 47 -1.56 7.11 -8.87
CA CYS A 47 -1.52 6.70 -10.27
C CYS A 47 -0.10 6.42 -10.80
N GLN A 48 0.95 6.64 -9.99
CA GLN A 48 2.30 6.29 -10.39
C GLN A 48 2.45 4.77 -10.45
N GLU A 49 2.73 4.26 -11.65
CA GLU A 49 3.16 2.89 -11.84
C GLU A 49 4.58 2.71 -11.26
N LEU A 50 4.79 1.64 -10.51
CA LEU A 50 6.14 1.25 -10.08
C LEU A 50 6.84 0.63 -11.30
N TRP A 51 7.83 1.32 -11.87
CA TRP A 51 8.41 0.99 -13.18
C TRP A 51 9.52 -0.09 -13.17
N GLU A 52 9.72 -0.78 -12.05
CA GLU A 52 10.75 -1.83 -11.97
C GLU A 52 10.19 -3.19 -12.42
N PRO A 53 10.84 -3.89 -13.38
CA PRO A 53 10.42 -5.22 -13.78
C PRO A 53 10.31 -6.18 -12.59
N GLY A 54 9.12 -6.75 -12.39
CA GLY A 54 8.84 -7.67 -11.27
C GLY A 54 8.36 -7.00 -9.98
N VAL A 55 8.27 -5.67 -9.94
CA VAL A 55 7.66 -4.94 -8.82
C VAL A 55 6.23 -4.57 -9.20
N TYR A 56 5.27 -5.07 -8.43
CA TYR A 56 3.85 -4.80 -8.63
C TYR A 56 3.31 -3.97 -7.46
N GLY A 57 2.48 -2.99 -7.76
CA GLY A 57 1.77 -2.16 -6.78
C GLY A 57 0.26 -2.09 -7.05
N GLY A 58 -0.47 -1.47 -6.13
CA GLY A 58 -1.89 -1.15 -6.29
C GLY A 58 -2.78 -2.34 -6.62
N VAL A 59 -3.74 -2.13 -7.53
CA VAL A 59 -4.76 -3.12 -7.93
C VAL A 59 -4.14 -4.41 -8.46
N VAL A 60 -3.10 -4.31 -9.28
CA VAL A 60 -2.45 -5.50 -9.88
C VAL A 60 -1.84 -6.38 -8.80
N ALA A 61 -1.10 -5.79 -7.87
CA ALA A 61 -0.50 -6.53 -6.76
C ALA A 61 -1.57 -7.22 -5.88
N LEU A 62 -2.68 -6.54 -5.60
CA LEU A 62 -3.78 -7.11 -4.81
C LEU A 62 -4.43 -8.31 -5.52
N ARG A 63 -4.67 -8.23 -6.83
CA ARG A 63 -5.25 -9.35 -7.61
C ARG A 63 -4.28 -10.53 -7.70
N MET A 64 -2.99 -10.27 -7.91
CA MET A 64 -1.97 -11.33 -7.88
C MET A 64 -1.86 -12.00 -6.51
N LEU A 65 -1.97 -11.21 -5.43
CA LEU A 65 -1.99 -11.73 -4.07
C LEU A 65 -3.24 -12.61 -3.83
N ALA A 66 -4.43 -12.18 -4.29
CA ALA A 66 -5.64 -12.98 -4.21
C ALA A 66 -5.49 -14.32 -4.94
N GLN A 67 -4.91 -14.31 -6.15
CA GLN A 67 -4.61 -15.54 -6.90
C GLN A 67 -3.68 -16.48 -6.15
N THR A 68 -2.69 -15.94 -5.44
CA THR A 68 -1.75 -16.74 -4.63
C THR A 68 -2.47 -17.57 -3.57
N PHE A 69 -3.55 -17.04 -2.98
CA PHE A 69 -4.33 -17.74 -1.94
C PHE A 69 -5.23 -18.87 -2.47
N HIS A 70 -5.40 -19.00 -3.78
CA HIS A 70 -6.05 -20.18 -4.38
C HIS A 70 -5.12 -21.39 -4.49
N THR A 71 -3.82 -21.21 -4.21
CA THR A 71 -2.81 -22.26 -4.19
C THR A 71 -2.39 -22.58 -2.75
N GLN A 72 -1.45 -23.51 -2.57
CA GLN A 72 -0.90 -23.78 -1.24
C GLN A 72 -0.07 -22.58 -0.76
N VAL A 73 -0.53 -21.92 0.30
CA VAL A 73 0.16 -20.79 0.93
C VAL A 73 1.28 -21.32 1.83
N PRO A 74 2.55 -20.96 1.59
CA PRO A 74 3.64 -21.34 2.47
C PRO A 74 3.44 -20.77 3.89
N GLU A 75 3.76 -21.56 4.91
CA GLU A 75 3.51 -21.19 6.30
C GLU A 75 4.21 -19.88 6.71
N HIS A 76 5.47 -19.67 6.31
CA HIS A 76 6.19 -18.44 6.60
C HIS A 76 5.53 -17.19 6.00
N LEU A 77 4.95 -17.33 4.80
CA LEU A 77 4.21 -16.26 4.13
C LEU A 77 2.90 -16.00 4.86
N ALA A 78 2.18 -17.07 5.23
CA ALA A 78 0.98 -16.97 6.03
C ALA A 78 1.25 -16.17 7.32
N THR A 79 2.22 -16.59 8.14
CA THR A 79 2.59 -15.92 9.39
C THR A 79 2.88 -14.43 9.18
N HIS A 80 3.69 -14.08 8.17
CA HIS A 80 4.00 -12.69 7.87
C HIS A 80 2.76 -11.88 7.49
N LEU A 81 1.86 -12.46 6.68
CA LEU A 81 0.67 -11.76 6.22
C LEU A 81 -0.28 -11.40 7.36
N PHE A 82 -0.65 -12.33 8.23
CA PHE A 82 -1.69 -12.05 9.23
C PHE A 82 -1.17 -11.47 10.55
N TYR A 83 0.11 -11.64 10.89
CA TYR A 83 0.70 -10.97 12.07
C TYR A 83 1.31 -9.61 11.78
N PHE A 84 1.67 -9.33 10.52
CA PHE A 84 2.34 -8.07 10.17
C PHE A 84 1.64 -7.31 9.04
N ALA A 85 1.58 -7.89 7.84
CA ALA A 85 1.19 -7.11 6.65
C ALA A 85 -0.27 -6.63 6.66
N LEU A 86 -1.22 -7.51 6.98
CA LEU A 86 -2.65 -7.18 7.04
C LEU A 86 -2.98 -6.22 8.20
N PRO A 87 -2.49 -6.44 9.45
CA PRO A 87 -2.66 -5.47 10.53
C PRO A 87 -2.09 -4.08 10.19
N LEU A 88 -0.89 -4.04 9.61
CA LEU A 88 -0.25 -2.79 9.20
C LEU A 88 -1.05 -2.08 8.11
N GLY A 89 -1.47 -2.83 7.09
CA GLY A 89 -2.32 -2.31 6.02
C GLY A 89 -3.64 -1.75 6.54
N LEU A 90 -4.32 -2.47 7.44
CA LEU A 90 -5.54 -1.99 8.11
C LEU A 90 -5.27 -0.67 8.84
N ARG A 91 -4.20 -0.60 9.64
CA ARG A 91 -3.89 0.60 10.41
C ARG A 91 -3.64 1.81 9.52
N HIS A 92 -2.85 1.63 8.45
CA HIS A 92 -2.61 2.69 7.48
C HIS A 92 -3.90 3.16 6.80
N LYS A 93 -4.82 2.24 6.48
CA LYS A 93 -6.12 2.61 5.90
C LYS A 93 -6.97 3.39 6.92
N VAL A 94 -7.00 3.01 8.20
CA VAL A 94 -7.71 3.79 9.24
C VAL A 94 -7.12 5.20 9.39
N ASP A 95 -5.80 5.33 9.41
CA ASP A 95 -5.14 6.64 9.52
C ASP A 95 -5.41 7.50 8.26
N ALA A 96 -5.37 6.89 7.06
CA ALA A 96 -5.70 7.56 5.81
C ALA A 96 -7.17 7.99 5.71
N GLN A 97 -8.10 7.16 6.22
CA GLN A 97 -9.52 7.51 6.29
C GLN A 97 -9.73 8.79 7.09
N LEU A 98 -9.13 8.90 8.28
CA LEU A 98 -9.25 10.07 9.13
C LEU A 98 -8.71 11.32 8.42
N PHE A 99 -7.53 11.20 7.81
CA PHE A 99 -6.92 12.26 7.00
C PHE A 99 -7.85 12.75 5.88
N LEU A 100 -8.44 11.82 5.12
CA LEU A 100 -9.33 12.16 4.00
C LEU A 100 -10.65 12.79 4.48
N ARG A 101 -11.22 12.32 5.59
CA ARG A 101 -12.42 12.94 6.18
C ARG A 101 -12.15 14.39 6.60
N GLU A 102 -11.02 14.65 7.23
CA GLU A 102 -10.61 16.01 7.61
C GLU A 102 -10.37 16.92 6.38
N GLY A 103 -9.95 16.33 5.25
CA GLY A 103 -9.78 17.01 3.97
C GLY A 103 -11.05 17.16 3.12
N ASN A 104 -12.23 16.90 3.69
CA ASN A 104 -13.53 16.89 3.01
C ASN A 104 -13.64 15.88 1.84
N GLN A 105 -12.78 14.86 1.81
CA GLN A 105 -12.80 13.78 0.81
C GLN A 105 -13.63 12.60 1.32
N SER A 106 -14.91 12.86 1.64
CA SER A 106 -15.79 11.90 2.32
C SER A 106 -16.01 10.60 1.53
N GLU A 107 -16.11 10.68 0.21
CA GLU A 107 -16.32 9.48 -0.63
C GLU A 107 -15.10 8.56 -0.61
N ALA A 108 -13.90 9.10 -0.84
CA ALA A 108 -12.66 8.34 -0.78
C ALA A 108 -12.39 7.80 0.64
N ALA A 109 -12.68 8.57 1.68
CA ALA A 109 -12.61 8.09 3.05
C ALA A 109 -13.53 6.88 3.29
N GLY A 110 -14.75 6.90 2.74
CA GLY A 110 -15.68 5.78 2.82
C GLY A 110 -15.17 4.51 2.14
N LEU A 111 -14.50 4.64 0.99
CA LEU A 111 -13.86 3.49 0.32
C LEU A 111 -12.70 2.92 1.13
N ILE A 112 -11.81 3.79 1.63
CA ILE A 112 -10.68 3.38 2.48
C ILE A 112 -11.18 2.67 3.76
N GLU A 113 -12.25 3.17 4.37
CA GLU A 113 -12.86 2.54 5.54
C GLU A 113 -13.39 1.13 5.24
N GLN A 114 -14.02 0.94 4.08
CA GLN A 114 -14.45 -0.38 3.62
C GLN A 114 -13.25 -1.30 3.38
N GLN A 115 -12.18 -0.82 2.76
CA GLN A 115 -10.94 -1.58 2.60
C GLN A 115 -10.36 -2.01 3.95
N ALA A 116 -10.30 -1.10 4.94
CA ALA A 116 -9.81 -1.41 6.28
C ALA A 116 -10.62 -2.54 6.94
N ARG A 117 -11.95 -2.50 6.83
CA ARG A 117 -12.83 -3.58 7.31
C ARG A 117 -12.54 -4.92 6.63
N LEU A 118 -12.41 -4.92 5.30
CA LEU A 118 -12.10 -6.14 4.54
C LEU A 118 -10.73 -6.71 4.92
N LEU A 119 -9.72 -5.87 5.15
CA LEU A 119 -8.41 -6.31 5.61
C LEU A 119 -8.47 -6.93 7.02
N GLY A 120 -9.30 -6.38 7.91
CA GLY A 120 -9.52 -6.97 9.24
C GLY A 120 -10.22 -8.33 9.17
N GLN A 121 -11.21 -8.47 8.29
CA GLN A 121 -11.85 -9.74 8.01
C GLN A 121 -10.86 -10.74 7.39
N ALA A 122 -10.00 -10.29 6.48
CA ALA A 122 -8.99 -11.12 5.83
C ALA A 122 -7.94 -11.60 6.83
N GLN A 123 -7.55 -10.76 7.79
CA GLN A 123 -6.68 -11.15 8.90
C GLN A 123 -7.32 -12.27 9.72
N TYR A 124 -8.59 -12.10 10.13
CA TYR A 124 -9.31 -13.14 10.89
C TYR A 124 -9.41 -14.45 10.11
N ALA A 125 -9.80 -14.38 8.83
CA ALA A 125 -9.88 -15.55 7.95
C ALA A 125 -8.53 -16.25 7.75
N GLY A 126 -7.44 -15.48 7.68
CA GLY A 126 -6.06 -15.99 7.58
C GLY A 126 -5.61 -16.73 8.84
N VAL A 127 -5.98 -16.24 10.03
CA VAL A 127 -5.74 -16.94 11.31
C VAL A 127 -6.48 -18.28 11.35
N GLN A 128 -7.67 -18.36 10.75
CA GLN A 128 -8.44 -19.61 10.62
C GLN A 128 -8.00 -20.49 9.44
N HIS A 129 -6.92 -20.11 8.72
CA HIS A 129 -6.43 -20.80 7.52
C HIS A 129 -7.48 -20.97 6.41
N THR A 130 -8.48 -20.09 6.36
CA THR A 130 -9.54 -20.11 5.34
C THR A 130 -9.12 -19.32 4.10
N TRP A 131 -8.11 -19.81 3.37
CA TRP A 131 -7.43 -19.08 2.30
C TRP A 131 -8.32 -18.65 1.13
N SER A 132 -9.35 -19.44 0.80
CA SER A 132 -10.36 -19.05 -0.20
C SER A 132 -11.15 -17.81 0.23
N SER A 133 -11.46 -17.68 1.52
CA SER A 133 -12.10 -16.47 2.08
C SER A 133 -11.14 -15.28 2.04
N VAL A 134 -9.87 -15.48 2.38
CA VAL A 134 -8.84 -14.43 2.25
C VAL A 134 -8.74 -13.94 0.79
N ALA A 135 -8.67 -14.85 -0.18
CA ALA A 135 -8.65 -14.53 -1.60
C ALA A 135 -9.83 -13.63 -2.00
N THR A 136 -11.04 -14.04 -1.61
CA THR A 136 -12.28 -13.32 -1.92
C THR A 136 -12.30 -11.92 -1.31
N LEU A 137 -11.79 -11.77 -0.08
CA LEU A 137 -11.74 -10.47 0.61
C LEU A 137 -10.69 -9.55 -0.02
N ILE A 138 -9.52 -10.07 -0.41
CA ILE A 138 -8.49 -9.28 -1.08
C ILE A 138 -8.93 -8.85 -2.48
N GLU A 139 -9.68 -9.68 -3.20
CA GLU A 139 -10.26 -9.30 -4.50
C GLU A 139 -11.27 -8.14 -4.36
N GLN A 140 -12.06 -8.14 -3.28
CA GLN A 140 -12.93 -7.01 -2.95
C GLN A 140 -12.13 -5.75 -2.60
N VAL A 141 -11.02 -5.88 -1.86
CA VAL A 141 -10.11 -4.75 -1.61
C VAL A 141 -9.56 -4.20 -2.93
N ALA A 142 -9.15 -5.06 -3.88
CA ALA A 142 -8.67 -4.65 -5.19
C ALA A 142 -9.74 -3.86 -5.97
N THR A 143 -11.00 -4.31 -5.92
CA THR A 143 -12.13 -3.62 -6.54
C THR A 143 -12.37 -2.23 -5.93
N LEU A 144 -12.27 -2.11 -4.60
CA LEU A 144 -12.39 -0.81 -3.93
C LEU A 144 -11.19 0.10 -4.19
N GLU A 145 -9.98 -0.44 -4.34
CA GLU A 145 -8.77 0.30 -4.70
C GLU A 145 -8.89 0.89 -6.11
N GLU A 146 -9.43 0.14 -7.07
CA GLU A 146 -9.69 0.63 -8.41
C GLU A 146 -10.68 1.81 -8.42
N ARG A 147 -11.75 1.71 -7.63
CA ARG A 147 -12.72 2.81 -7.43
C ARG A 147 -12.09 4.02 -6.76
N LEU A 148 -11.24 3.81 -5.76
CA LEU A 148 -10.51 4.87 -5.08
C LEU A 148 -9.62 5.62 -6.08
N ILE A 149 -8.83 4.89 -6.87
CA ILE A 149 -7.96 5.48 -7.91
C ILE A 149 -8.80 6.30 -8.90
N ALA A 150 -9.97 5.81 -9.31
CA ALA A 150 -10.86 6.53 -10.23
C ALA A 150 -11.35 7.87 -9.65
N ILE A 151 -11.69 7.92 -8.35
CA ILE A 151 -12.09 9.16 -7.68
C ILE A 151 -10.89 10.09 -7.51
N CYS A 152 -9.73 9.57 -7.11
CA CYS A 152 -8.54 10.40 -6.89
C CYS A 152 -8.00 11.03 -8.19
N LYS A 153 -8.35 10.48 -9.36
CA LYS A 153 -8.00 11.07 -10.67
C LYS A 153 -8.78 12.36 -10.97
N SER A 154 -9.86 12.65 -10.26
CA SER A 154 -10.64 13.88 -10.44
C SER A 154 -10.24 15.00 -9.47
N TRP A 155 -9.22 14.76 -8.61
CA TRP A 155 -8.71 15.71 -7.62
C TRP A 155 -7.65 16.66 -8.18
#